data_AF-A0A5D0NGW4-F1
#
_entry.id   AF-A0A5D0NGW4-F1
#
_cell.length_a   1.000
_cell.length_b   1.000
_cell.length_c   1.000
_cell.angle_alpha   90.00
_cell.angle_beta   90.00
_cell.angle_gamma   90.00
#
_symmetry.space_group_name_H-M   'P 1'
#
loop_
_entity.id
_entity.type
_entity.pdbx_description
1 polymer ?
#
loop_
_entity_poly.entity_id
_entity_poly.type
_entity_poly.pdbx_seq_one_letter_code
_entity_poly.pdbx_strand_id
1 'polypeptide(L)'
;MKATAHLDALADALAFAGWSCVPRYEVTPALLRVFSPSAPIIGESISVKAGVGGVPWFISSTGDPLRPCHDLTGSCIEISARLAPFVAAARMSGRRARTRRFPWWR
;
A
#
# COMPACT_ATOMS: atom_id res chain seq x y z
N MET A 1 22.59 -0.01 3.45
CA MET A 1 21.44 0.92 3.41
C MET A 1 20.45 0.50 4.49
N LYS A 2 19.78 1.43 5.19
CA LYS A 2 18.83 1.10 6.28
C LYS A 2 17.45 0.77 5.70
N ALA A 3 16.66 -0.06 6.40
CA ALA A 3 15.30 -0.41 6.00
C ALA A 3 14.42 0.83 5.73
N THR A 4 14.50 1.87 6.58
CA THR A 4 13.75 3.12 6.41
C THR A 4 14.08 3.84 5.11
N ALA A 5 15.35 3.85 4.67
CA ALA A 5 15.74 4.48 3.41
C ALA A 5 15.15 3.75 2.18
N HIS A 6 15.01 2.42 2.24
CA HIS A 6 14.30 1.67 1.20
C HIS A 6 12.80 1.98 1.22
N LEU A 7 12.20 2.16 2.40
CA LEU A 7 10.80 2.54 2.55
C LEU A 7 10.53 3.97 2.07
N ASP A 8 11.45 4.92 2.31
CA ASP A 8 11.37 6.29 1.79
C ASP A 8 11.40 6.28 0.26
N ALA A 9 12.36 5.57 -0.34
CA ALA A 9 12.45 5.45 -1.80
C ALA A 9 11.20 4.80 -2.42
N LEU A 10 10.60 3.82 -1.74
CA LEU A 10 9.33 3.23 -2.16
C LEU A 10 8.17 4.21 -2.01
N ALA A 11 8.13 4.98 -0.92
CA ALA A 11 7.11 5.99 -0.67
C ALA A 11 7.09 7.07 -1.77
N ASP A 12 8.27 7.55 -2.18
CA ASP A 12 8.39 8.51 -3.28
C ASP A 12 7.88 7.92 -4.60
N ALA A 13 8.27 6.69 -4.92
CA ALA A 13 7.83 6.01 -6.14
C ALA A 13 6.31 5.75 -6.16
N LEU A 14 5.73 5.37 -5.02
CA LEU A 14 4.29 5.16 -4.87
C LEU A 14 3.51 6.47 -4.90
N ALA A 15 4.03 7.53 -4.29
CA ALA A 15 3.44 8.86 -4.34
C ALA A 15 3.40 9.40 -5.79
N PHE A 16 4.49 9.20 -6.54
CA PHE A 16 4.52 9.52 -7.98
C PHE A 16 3.47 8.73 -8.77
N ALA A 17 3.23 7.46 -8.40
CA ALA A 17 2.17 6.63 -8.98
C ALA A 17 0.75 6.97 -8.47
N GLY A 18 0.59 7.98 -7.62
CA GLY A 18 -0.70 8.46 -7.12
C GLY A 18 -1.23 7.71 -5.90
N TRP A 19 -0.39 6.99 -5.15
CA TRP A 19 -0.76 6.40 -3.87
C TRP A 19 -0.46 7.34 -2.71
N SER A 20 -1.25 7.26 -1.63
CA SER A 20 -0.92 7.97 -0.39
C SER A 20 -0.07 7.08 0.50
N CYS A 21 1.05 7.60 0.99
CA CYS A 21 1.98 6.85 1.83
C CYS A 21 2.16 7.50 3.20
N VAL A 22 2.21 6.69 4.26
CA VAL A 22 2.43 7.13 5.64
C VAL A 22 3.52 6.25 6.27
N PRO A 23 4.73 6.78 6.47
CA PRO A 23 5.78 6.11 7.21
C PRO A 23 5.37 5.80 8.66
N ARG A 24 5.78 4.62 9.16
CA ARG A 24 5.67 4.20 10.56
C ARG A 24 7.01 3.61 10.97
N TYR A 25 7.97 4.48 11.30
CA TYR A 25 9.35 4.09 11.61
C TYR A 25 9.58 3.88 13.11
N GLU A 26 8.61 4.29 13.92
CA GLU A 26 8.56 4.09 15.37
C GLU A 26 8.19 2.65 15.78
N VAL A 27 7.73 1.82 14.85
CA VAL A 27 7.36 0.42 15.10
C VAL A 27 8.46 -0.54 14.66
N THR A 28 8.45 -1.77 15.20
CA THR A 28 9.42 -2.82 14.85
C THR A 28 8.70 -4.07 14.28
N PRO A 29 8.99 -4.47 13.03
CA PRO A 29 9.86 -3.79 12.07
C PRO A 29 9.25 -2.46 11.59
N ALA A 30 10.11 -1.52 11.20
CA ALA A 30 9.67 -0.29 10.55
C ALA A 30 8.87 -0.62 9.28
N LEU A 31 7.79 0.12 9.03
CA LEU A 31 6.90 -0.14 7.89
C LEU A 31 6.39 1.15 7.24
N LEU A 32 5.92 1.02 6.00
CA LEU A 32 5.24 2.04 5.23
C LEU A 32 3.79 1.62 5.04
N ARG A 33 2.83 2.48 5.40
CA ARG A 33 1.43 2.26 5.05
C ARG A 33 1.11 2.93 3.72
N VAL A 34 0.49 2.19 2.82
CA VAL A 34 0.12 2.63 1.48
C VAL A 34 -1.40 2.60 1.37
N PHE A 35 -2.02 3.65 0.86
CA PHE A 35 -3.48 3.78 0.79
C PHE A 35 -3.94 4.26 -0.58
N SER A 36 -5.10 3.77 -1.03
CA SER A 36 -5.74 4.32 -2.23
C SER A 36 -6.37 5.68 -1.90
N PRO A 37 -6.02 6.78 -2.59
CA PRO A 37 -6.66 8.07 -2.32
C PRO A 37 -8.17 8.06 -2.60
N SER A 38 -8.60 7.23 -3.54
CA SER A 38 -10.01 7.09 -3.93
C SER A 38 -10.84 6.19 -3.00
N ALA A 39 -10.16 5.42 -2.15
CA ALA A 39 -10.76 4.54 -1.17
C ALA A 39 -9.81 4.43 0.04
N PRO A 40 -9.74 5.45 0.92
CA PRO A 40 -8.72 5.56 1.96
C PRO A 40 -8.72 4.42 2.99
N ILE A 41 -9.81 3.64 3.05
CA ILE A 41 -9.91 2.43 3.87
C ILE A 41 -9.15 1.23 3.30
N ILE A 42 -8.78 1.27 2.01
CA ILE A 42 -8.03 0.22 1.31
C ILE A 42 -6.57 0.61 1.26
N GLY A 43 -5.72 -0.29 1.73
CA GLY A 43 -4.29 -0.09 1.78
C GLY A 43 -3.52 -1.37 2.09
N GLU A 44 -2.20 -1.22 2.18
CA GLU A 44 -1.24 -2.27 2.47
C GLU A 44 -0.20 -1.75 3.47
N SER A 45 0.38 -2.63 4.29
CA SER A 45 1.57 -2.31 5.08
C SER A 45 2.78 -3.01 4.50
N ILE A 46 3.84 -2.26 4.22
CA ILE A 46 5.07 -2.77 3.60
C ILE A 46 6.21 -2.65 4.60
N SER A 47 6.96 -3.72 4.81
CA SER A 47 8.18 -3.71 5.62
C SER A 47 9.38 -4.15 4.76
N VAL A 48 10.59 -4.09 5.33
CA VAL A 48 11.81 -4.57 4.68
C VAL A 48 12.44 -5.69 5.51
N LYS A 49 12.82 -6.78 4.83
CA LYS A 49 13.53 -7.90 5.44
C LYS A 49 14.70 -8.33 4.55
N ALA A 50 15.76 -8.85 5.16
CA ALA A 50 16.81 -9.53 4.40
C ALA A 50 16.28 -10.83 3.78
N GLY A 51 16.41 -10.97 2.48
CA GLY A 51 16.17 -12.21 1.74
C GLY A 51 17.43 -13.09 1.66
N VAL A 52 17.36 -14.12 0.80
CA VAL A 52 18.50 -15.02 0.55
C VAL A 52 19.69 -14.22 0.02
N GLY A 53 20.89 -14.49 0.56
CA GLY A 53 22.11 -13.76 0.21
C GLY A 53 22.20 -12.35 0.77
N GLY A 54 21.31 -11.95 1.70
CA GLY A 54 21.33 -10.64 2.34
C GLY A 54 20.76 -9.50 1.49
N VAL A 55 20.24 -9.80 0.30
CA VAL A 55 19.56 -8.81 -0.54
C VAL A 55 18.30 -8.34 0.21
N PRO A 56 18.06 -7.03 0.38
CA PRO A 56 16.84 -6.54 1.04
C PRO A 56 15.63 -6.68 0.13
N TRP A 57 14.50 -7.09 0.69
CA TRP A 57 13.22 -7.27 0.00
C TRP A 57 12.11 -6.48 0.69
N PHE A 58 11.18 -5.96 -0.11
CA PHE A 58 9.90 -5.47 0.39
C PHE A 58 8.99 -6.65 0.71
N ILE A 59 8.35 -6.60 1.87
CA ILE A 59 7.49 -7.65 2.41
C ILE A 59 6.10 -7.07 2.65
N SER A 60 5.05 -7.74 2.18
CA SER A 60 3.66 -7.35 2.44
C SER A 60 3.24 -7.62 3.89
N SER A 61 2.07 -7.11 4.27
CA SER A 61 1.47 -7.35 5.58
C SER A 61 1.18 -8.84 5.85
N THR A 62 1.01 -9.63 4.80
CA THR A 62 0.87 -11.09 4.85
C THR A 62 2.17 -11.83 5.15
N GLY A 63 3.32 -11.14 5.07
CA GLY A 63 4.64 -11.75 5.20
C GLY A 63 5.24 -12.24 3.87
N ASP A 64 4.50 -12.12 2.76
CA ASP A 64 4.99 -12.55 1.45
C ASP A 64 6.03 -11.57 0.89
N PRO A 65 7.12 -12.08 0.28
CA PRO A 65 8.04 -11.23 -0.44
C PRO A 65 7.35 -10.65 -1.69
N LEU A 66 7.55 -9.34 -1.91
CA LEU A 66 7.12 -8.65 -3.11
C LEU A 66 8.25 -8.69 -4.15
N ARG A 67 9.26 -7.85 -3.93
CA ARG A 67 10.39 -7.63 -4.82
C ARG A 67 11.64 -7.21 -4.04
N PRO A 68 12.84 -7.39 -4.62
CA PRO A 68 14.05 -6.78 -4.08
C PRO A 68 13.92 -5.25 -3.99
N CYS A 69 14.50 -4.62 -2.96
CA CYS A 69 14.33 -3.19 -2.72
C CYS A 69 14.92 -2.25 -3.80
N HIS A 70 15.73 -2.79 -4.72
CA HIS A 70 16.23 -2.02 -5.87
C HIS A 70 15.24 -2.00 -7.06
N ASP A 71 14.23 -2.87 -7.07
CA ASP A 71 13.19 -2.92 -8.10
C ASP A 71 11.96 -2.11 -7.66
N LEU A 72 12.11 -0.78 -7.58
CA LEU A 72 11.04 0.12 -7.16
C LEU A 72 9.85 0.09 -8.14
N THR A 73 10.12 0.12 -9.44
CA THR A 73 9.08 0.09 -10.47
C THR A 73 8.27 -1.20 -10.40
N GLY A 74 8.93 -2.36 -10.32
CA GLY A 74 8.25 -3.65 -10.16
C GLY A 74 7.45 -3.72 -8.87
N SER A 75 7.99 -3.18 -7.77
CA SER A 75 7.29 -3.09 -6.48
C SER A 75 6.00 -2.28 -6.57
N CYS A 76 6.04 -1.10 -7.21
CA CYS A 76 4.86 -0.27 -7.41
C CYS A 76 3.78 -0.97 -8.24
N ILE A 77 4.17 -1.66 -9.31
CA ILE A 77 3.26 -2.43 -10.16
C ILE A 77 2.60 -3.54 -9.36
N GLU A 78 3.39 -4.30 -8.60
CA GLU A 78 2.89 -5.44 -7.84
C GLU A 78 1.95 -5.02 -6.71
N ILE A 79 2.30 -3.98 -5.93
CA ILE A 79 1.43 -3.40 -4.90
C ILE A 79 0.12 -2.90 -5.52
N SER A 80 0.21 -2.20 -6.66
CA SER A 80 -0.98 -1.68 -7.35
C SER A 80 -1.88 -2.82 -7.83
N ALA A 81 -1.32 -3.88 -8.40
CA ALA A 81 -2.06 -5.04 -8.87
C ALA A 81 -2.76 -5.78 -7.72
N ARG A 82 -2.08 -5.95 -6.58
CA ARG A 82 -2.66 -6.58 -5.37
C ARG A 82 -3.83 -5.77 -4.81
N LEU A 83 -3.72 -4.43 -4.77
CA LEU A 83 -4.75 -3.56 -4.19
C LEU A 83 -5.91 -3.24 -5.14
N ALA A 84 -5.70 -3.29 -6.46
CA ALA A 84 -6.70 -2.97 -7.48
C ALA A 84 -8.10 -3.61 -7.27
N PRO A 85 -8.23 -4.93 -7.04
CA PRO A 85 -9.56 -5.55 -6.86
C PRO A 85 -10.31 -5.00 -5.64
N PHE A 86 -9.61 -4.72 -4.54
CA PHE A 86 -10.20 -4.18 -3.31
C PHE A 86 -10.64 -2.73 -3.49
N VAL A 87 -9.83 -1.92 -4.18
CA VAL A 87 -10.19 -0.54 -4.52
C VAL A 87 -11.43 -0.49 -5.42
N ALA A 88 -11.51 -1.38 -6.42
CA ALA A 88 -12.68 -1.47 -7.29
C ALA A 88 -13.96 -1.84 -6.52
N ALA A 89 -13.88 -2.87 -5.65
CA ALA A 89 -14.99 -3.29 -4.82
C ALA A 89 -15.48 -2.20 -3.85
N ALA A 90 -14.55 -1.47 -3.23
CA ALA A 90 -14.87 -0.35 -2.33
C ALA A 90 -15.60 0.78 -3.07
N ARG A 91 -15.17 1.13 -4.29
CA ARG A 91 -15.83 2.15 -5.14
C ARG A 91 -17.25 1.75 -5.54
N MET A 92 -17.50 0.48 -5.85
CA MET A 92 -18.84 -0.03 -6.19
C MET A 92 -19.78 0.02 -4.99
N SER A 93 -19.29 -0.34 -3.81
CA SER A 93 -20.07 -0.33 -2.56
C SER A 93 -20.43 1.09 -2.12
N GLY A 94 -19.48 2.04 -2.24
CA GLY A 94 -19.72 3.47 -1.94
C GLY A 94 -20.75 4.12 -2.86
N ARG A 95 -20.77 3.76 -4.16
CA ARG A 95 -21.83 4.22 -5.09
C ARG A 95 -23.21 3.75 -4.66
N ARG A 96 -23.34 2.51 -4.19
CA ARG A 96 -24.61 1.92 -3.76
C ARG A 96 -25.14 2.49 -2.44
N ALA A 97 -24.25 2.94 -1.55
CA ALA A 97 -24.64 3.61 -0.31
C ALA A 97 -25.22 5.02 -0.57
N ARG A 98 -24.65 5.77 -1.52
CA ARG A 98 -25.12 7.12 -1.87
C ARG A 98 -26.53 7.16 -2.48
N THR A 99 -26.99 6.08 -3.10
CA THR A 99 -28.33 6.01 -3.72
C THR A 99 -29.45 5.64 -2.75
N ARG A 100 -29.14 5.30 -1.49
CA ARG A 100 -30.15 4.96 -0.46
C ARG A 100 -30.44 6.09 0.53
N ARG A 101 -30.28 7.36 0.13
CA ARG A 101 -30.93 8.48 0.84
C ARG A 101 -32.42 8.49 0.47
N PHE A 102 -33.19 7.63 1.13
CA PHE A 102 -34.64 7.77 1.15
C PHE A 102 -34.99 9.01 1.98
N PRO A 103 -35.83 9.93 1.47
CA PRO A 103 -36.35 11.02 2.27
C PRO A 103 -37.50 10.47 3.13
N TRP A 104 -37.19 10.12 4.38
CA TRP A 104 -38.22 9.85 5.38
C TRP A 104 -38.44 11.13 6.18
N TRP A 105 -39.46 11.90 5.83
CA TRP A 105 -40.11 12.85 6.73
C TRP A 105 -41.62 12.68 6.56
N ARG A 106 -42.30 12.44 7.68
CA ARG A 106 -43.76 12.53 7.88
C ARG A 106 -43.97 13.39 9.11
#